data_AF-A0A6C0Y0J4-F1
#
_entry.id   AF-A0A6C0Y0J4-F1
#
_cell.length_a   1.000
_cell.length_b   1.000
_cell.length_c   1.000
_cell.angle_alpha   90.00
_cell.angle_beta   90.00
_cell.angle_gamma   90.00
#
_symmetry.space_group_name_H-M   'P 1'
#
loop_
_entity.id
_entity.type
_entity.pdbx_description
1 polymer ?
#
loop_
_entity_poly.entity_id
_entity_poly.type
_entity_poly.pdbx_seq_one_letter_code
_entity_poly.pdbx_strand_id
1 'polypeptide(L)'
;MKSLCNKACLNHNPLNILMWSHYADFHKGFLTEFKFRKTDLLNPSLNYLNFFPIPVSYMDEMLVIDRETRLDPNGKIIEIYTSKAAEWSYEKEFRVIRPNTSESIQKLPYDDLICSVIGGLKISVADEKKLEMICEAESIPYYRVQRISNTYKLTVPNHHQLDVEKKN
;
A
#
# COMPACT_ATOMS: atom_id res chain seq x y z
N MET A 1 -23.21 -5.46 13.79
CA MET A 1 -23.12 -5.03 12.38
C MET A 1 -21.79 -5.56 11.86
N LYS A 2 -21.79 -6.61 11.02
CA LYS A 2 -20.54 -7.14 10.45
C LYS A 2 -20.01 -6.13 9.42
N SER A 3 -18.69 -5.92 9.39
CA SER A 3 -18.03 -5.13 8.33
C SER A 3 -18.50 -5.64 6.97
N LEU A 4 -19.07 -4.76 6.14
CA LEU A 4 -19.54 -5.11 4.80
C LEU A 4 -18.39 -5.30 3.80
N CYS A 5 -17.20 -4.77 4.10
CA CYS A 5 -16.04 -4.85 3.24
C CYS A 5 -14.75 -4.54 4.01
N ASN A 6 -13.74 -5.40 3.89
CA ASN A 6 -12.40 -5.07 4.36
C ASN A 6 -11.64 -4.36 3.23
N LYS A 7 -10.86 -3.34 3.60
CA LYS A 7 -10.01 -2.60 2.65
C LYS A 7 -8.58 -2.46 3.17
N ALA A 8 -7.62 -2.56 2.28
CA ALA A 8 -6.23 -2.18 2.53
C ALA A 8 -5.82 -1.08 1.55
N CYS A 9 -5.12 -0.06 2.05
CA CYS A 9 -4.66 1.09 1.28
C CYS A 9 -3.16 0.92 1.00
N LEU A 10 -2.78 1.04 -0.26
CA LEU A 10 -1.41 0.85 -0.75
C LEU A 10 -0.97 2.12 -1.50
N ASN A 11 0.35 2.26 -1.66
CA ASN A 11 0.96 3.37 -2.39
C ASN A 11 2.12 2.83 -3.24
N HIS A 12 2.36 3.44 -4.41
CA HIS A 12 3.47 3.07 -5.30
C HIS A 12 4.69 4.01 -5.21
N ASN A 13 4.65 5.04 -4.36
CA ASN A 13 5.72 6.02 -4.18
C ASN A 13 6.22 6.04 -2.72
N PRO A 14 7.12 5.13 -2.36
CA PRO A 14 7.71 5.06 -1.02
C PRO A 14 8.66 6.23 -0.70
N LEU A 15 8.98 7.10 -1.67
CA LEU A 15 9.82 8.28 -1.45
C LEU A 15 9.02 9.55 -1.12
N ASN A 16 7.68 9.45 -1.01
CA ASN A 16 6.82 10.57 -0.64
C ASN A 16 6.88 10.86 0.87
N ILE A 17 7.45 12.00 1.25
CA ILE A 17 7.59 12.45 2.65
C ILE A 17 6.25 12.60 3.39
N LEU A 18 5.16 12.95 2.67
CA LEU A 18 3.85 13.10 3.29
C LEU A 18 3.30 11.74 3.72
N MET A 19 3.59 10.67 2.96
CA MET A 19 3.14 9.31 3.30
C MET A 19 3.82 8.79 4.55
N TRP A 20 5.11 9.01 4.68
CA TRP A 20 5.83 8.72 5.91
C TRP A 20 5.33 9.54 7.11
N SER A 21 4.92 10.79 6.86
CA SER A 21 4.39 11.66 7.91
C SER A 21 3.03 11.17 8.41
N HIS A 22 2.13 10.79 7.50
CA HIS A 22 0.77 10.38 7.85
C HIS A 22 0.67 8.94 8.35
N TYR A 23 1.35 8.00 7.68
CA TYR A 23 1.10 6.57 7.86
C TYR A 23 2.22 5.81 8.59
N ALA A 24 3.35 6.46 8.85
CA ALA A 24 4.49 5.84 9.54
C ALA A 24 4.95 6.65 10.76
N ASP A 25 4.00 7.19 11.53
CA ASP A 25 4.23 7.97 12.76
C ASP A 25 5.40 8.97 12.61
N PHE A 26 5.27 9.89 11.66
CA PHE A 26 6.29 10.91 11.38
C PHE A 26 7.69 10.32 11.10
N HIS A 27 7.75 9.28 10.27
CA HIS A 27 8.95 8.51 9.92
C HIS A 27 9.53 7.61 11.03
N LYS A 28 8.80 7.34 12.12
CA LYS A 28 9.26 6.38 13.15
C LYS A 28 8.88 4.93 12.82
N GLY A 29 7.88 4.73 11.95
CA GLY A 29 7.43 3.43 11.50
C GLY A 29 8.25 2.86 10.34
N PHE A 30 7.63 1.94 9.61
CA PHE A 30 8.21 1.25 8.47
C PHE A 30 7.15 1.02 7.38
N LEU A 31 7.61 0.65 6.19
CA LEU A 31 6.80 0.22 5.06
C LEU A 31 7.06 -1.26 4.77
N THR A 32 6.03 -1.96 4.30
CA THR A 32 6.14 -3.27 3.65
C THR A 32 5.93 -3.10 2.15
N GLU A 33 6.86 -3.61 1.35
CA GLU A 33 6.76 -3.56 -0.11
C GLU A 33 6.07 -4.82 -0.63
N PHE A 34 5.13 -4.62 -1.55
CA PHE A 34 4.36 -5.69 -2.16
C PHE A 34 4.72 -5.85 -3.63
N LYS A 35 4.93 -7.09 -4.08
CA LYS A 35 5.19 -7.43 -5.48
C LYS A 35 3.98 -8.15 -6.09
N PHE A 36 3.33 -7.49 -7.03
CA PHE A 36 2.25 -8.08 -7.81
C PHE A 36 2.79 -8.62 -9.14
N ARG A 37 2.53 -9.90 -9.44
CA ARG A 37 2.98 -10.49 -10.71
C ARG A 37 2.06 -10.05 -11.85
N LYS A 38 2.60 -9.77 -13.04
CA LYS A 38 1.81 -9.39 -14.22
C LYS A 38 0.73 -10.42 -14.56
N THR A 39 1.02 -11.70 -14.38
CA THR A 39 0.06 -12.80 -14.58
C THR A 39 -1.14 -12.69 -13.65
N ASP A 40 -0.92 -12.26 -12.40
CA ASP A 40 -1.98 -12.08 -11.42
C ASP A 40 -2.86 -10.90 -11.82
N LEU A 41 -2.26 -9.87 -12.44
CA LEU A 41 -2.99 -8.70 -12.90
C LEU A 41 -3.84 -8.97 -14.15
N LEU A 42 -3.44 -9.96 -14.95
CA LEU A 42 -4.04 -10.29 -16.25
C LEU A 42 -5.02 -11.46 -16.19
N ASN A 43 -5.23 -12.08 -15.02
CA ASN A 43 -6.10 -13.24 -14.88
C ASN A 43 -7.36 -12.91 -14.05
N PRO A 44 -8.50 -12.61 -14.71
CA PRO A 44 -9.77 -12.31 -14.05
C PRO A 44 -10.26 -13.40 -13.10
N SER A 45 -9.88 -14.67 -13.30
CA SER A 45 -10.25 -15.77 -12.38
C SER A 45 -9.47 -15.72 -11.05
N LEU A 46 -8.27 -15.13 -11.05
CA LEU A 46 -7.50 -14.79 -9.85
C LEU A 46 -7.89 -13.43 -9.26
N ASN A 47 -8.52 -12.54 -10.03
CA ASN A 47 -9.06 -11.27 -9.50
C ASN A 47 -10.11 -11.50 -8.39
N TYR A 48 -10.76 -12.66 -8.36
CA TYR A 48 -11.67 -13.09 -7.28
C TYR A 48 -10.97 -13.72 -6.06
N LEU A 49 -9.64 -13.89 -6.08
CA LEU A 49 -8.82 -14.40 -4.98
C LEU A 49 -8.30 -13.30 -4.01
N ASN A 50 -8.91 -12.11 -4.04
CA ASN A 50 -9.01 -11.15 -2.93
C ASN A 50 -7.79 -10.28 -2.57
N PHE A 51 -6.76 -10.19 -3.41
CA PHE A 51 -5.64 -9.25 -3.17
C PHE A 51 -5.19 -8.50 -4.42
N PHE A 52 -6.13 -7.89 -5.14
CA PHE A 52 -5.85 -7.08 -6.33
C PHE A 52 -5.91 -5.57 -6.00
N PRO A 53 -4.85 -4.79 -6.30
CA PRO A 53 -4.82 -3.36 -6.04
C PRO A 53 -5.56 -2.58 -7.13
N ILE A 54 -6.64 -1.90 -6.77
CA ILE A 54 -7.43 -1.04 -7.67
C ILE A 54 -7.02 0.43 -7.44
N PRO A 55 -6.65 1.20 -8.48
CA PRO A 55 -6.31 2.60 -8.31
C PRO A 55 -7.50 3.40 -7.79
N VAL A 56 -7.23 4.36 -6.90
CA VAL A 56 -8.24 5.29 -6.39
C VAL A 56 -8.48 6.41 -7.40
N SER A 57 -9.75 6.67 -7.69
CA SER A 57 -10.25 7.82 -8.44
C SER A 57 -10.42 9.02 -7.50
N TYR A 58 -9.84 10.15 -7.89
CA TYR A 58 -9.87 11.38 -7.11
C TYR A 58 -10.84 12.39 -7.74
N MET A 59 -11.75 12.93 -6.93
CA MET A 59 -12.84 13.79 -7.38
C MET A 59 -13.29 14.75 -6.27
N ASP A 60 -13.81 15.92 -6.65
CA ASP A 60 -14.33 16.91 -5.69
C ASP A 60 -15.74 16.55 -5.18
N GLU A 61 -16.55 15.95 -6.05
CA GLU A 61 -17.93 15.57 -5.75
C GLU A 61 -18.03 14.08 -5.38
N MET A 62 -18.78 13.76 -4.32
CA MET A 62 -19.03 12.37 -3.94
C MET A 62 -19.95 11.67 -4.94
N LEU A 63 -19.71 10.36 -5.15
CA LEU A 63 -20.59 9.52 -5.96
C LEU A 63 -21.99 9.44 -5.35
N VAL A 64 -23.02 9.64 -6.18
CA VAL A 64 -24.41 9.54 -5.76
C VAL A 64 -24.85 8.07 -5.73
N ILE A 65 -25.33 7.61 -4.57
CA ILE A 65 -25.90 6.28 -4.40
C ILE A 65 -27.40 6.33 -4.70
N ASP A 66 -27.78 6.00 -5.93
CA ASP A 66 -29.18 5.92 -6.35
C ASP A 66 -29.78 4.50 -6.18
N ARG A 67 -31.04 4.31 -6.61
CA ARG A 67 -31.72 3.00 -6.55
C ARG A 67 -31.08 1.97 -7.47
N GLU A 68 -30.54 2.37 -8.62
CA GLU A 68 -29.87 1.47 -9.57
C GLU A 68 -28.52 1.00 -9.03
N THR A 69 -27.82 1.84 -8.27
CA THR A 69 -26.61 1.49 -7.50
C THR A 69 -26.87 0.39 -6.49
N ARG A 70 -28.09 0.28 -5.96
CA ARG A 70 -28.47 -0.81 -5.06
C ARG A 70 -28.79 -2.11 -5.80
N LEU A 71 -29.06 -2.03 -7.10
CA LEU A 71 -29.45 -3.16 -7.96
C LEU A 71 -28.26 -3.77 -8.71
N ASP A 72 -27.18 -3.01 -8.95
CA ASP A 72 -25.85 -3.52 -9.31
C ASP A 72 -24.85 -3.36 -8.15
N PRO A 73 -24.92 -4.24 -7.13
CA PRO A 73 -24.11 -4.12 -5.93
C PRO A 73 -22.62 -4.41 -6.15
N ASN A 74 -22.19 -4.94 -7.30
CA ASN A 74 -20.77 -5.29 -7.48
C ASN A 74 -19.98 -4.18 -8.17
N GLY A 75 -20.51 -3.57 -9.24
CA GLY A 75 -19.78 -2.53 -9.99
C GLY A 75 -19.64 -1.22 -9.22
N LYS A 76 -20.77 -0.60 -8.87
CA LYS A 76 -20.77 0.73 -8.23
C LYS A 76 -20.28 0.73 -6.78
N ILE A 77 -20.35 -0.40 -6.07
CA ILE A 77 -19.76 -0.50 -4.72
C ILE A 77 -18.24 -0.38 -4.78
N ILE A 78 -17.59 -0.99 -5.77
CA ILE A 78 -16.14 -0.87 -5.95
C ILE A 78 -15.79 0.61 -6.18
N GLU A 79 -16.50 1.31 -7.07
CA GLU A 79 -16.27 2.73 -7.33
C GLU A 79 -16.39 3.61 -6.08
N ILE A 80 -17.40 3.36 -5.24
CA ILE A 80 -17.55 4.06 -3.96
C ILE A 80 -16.31 3.82 -3.09
N TYR A 81 -15.90 2.56 -2.94
CA TYR A 81 -14.72 2.20 -2.16
C TYR A 81 -13.40 2.58 -2.82
N THR A 82 -13.36 2.96 -4.09
CA THR A 82 -12.17 3.46 -4.79
C THR A 82 -12.27 4.94 -5.15
N SER A 83 -13.21 5.69 -4.58
CA SER A 83 -13.25 7.15 -4.70
C SER A 83 -12.61 7.83 -3.48
N LYS A 84 -12.05 9.03 -3.68
CA LYS A 84 -11.51 9.89 -2.62
C LYS A 84 -11.53 11.36 -3.04
N ALA A 85 -11.57 12.26 -2.06
CA ALA A 85 -11.52 13.70 -2.28
C ALA A 85 -10.24 14.11 -3.03
N ALA A 86 -10.35 15.07 -3.96
CA ALA A 86 -9.27 15.47 -4.87
C ALA A 86 -8.01 15.99 -4.13
N GLU A 87 -8.18 16.59 -2.96
CA GLU A 87 -7.10 17.11 -2.12
C GLU A 87 -6.12 16.02 -1.70
N TRP A 88 -6.54 14.75 -1.70
CA TRP A 88 -5.71 13.59 -1.35
C TRP A 88 -5.06 12.92 -2.56
N SER A 89 -5.15 13.50 -3.76
CA SER A 89 -4.60 12.94 -5.00
C SER A 89 -3.08 12.72 -4.95
N TYR A 90 -2.36 13.44 -4.08
CA TYR A 90 -0.92 13.26 -3.86
C TYR A 90 -0.56 11.89 -3.29
N GLU A 91 -1.51 11.18 -2.68
CA GLU A 91 -1.28 9.83 -2.18
C GLU A 91 -1.09 8.83 -3.31
N LYS A 92 -1.77 9.01 -4.46
CA LYS A 92 -1.78 8.02 -5.55
C LYS A 92 -2.05 6.59 -5.05
N GLU A 93 -3.07 6.51 -4.22
CA GLU A 93 -3.51 5.35 -3.45
C GLU A 93 -4.03 4.24 -4.39
N PHE A 94 -3.72 2.99 -4.04
CA PHE A 94 -4.41 1.81 -4.53
C PHE A 94 -5.16 1.16 -3.38
N ARG A 95 -6.33 0.57 -3.63
CA ARG A 95 -7.10 -0.16 -2.64
C ARG A 95 -7.25 -1.61 -3.04
N VAL A 96 -6.94 -2.49 -2.10
CA VAL A 96 -7.37 -3.88 -2.15
C VAL A 96 -8.72 -3.95 -1.44
N ILE A 97 -9.73 -4.44 -2.14
CA ILE A 97 -11.10 -4.52 -1.65
C ILE A 97 -11.49 -5.98 -1.59
N ARG A 98 -11.95 -6.44 -0.42
CA ARG A 98 -12.50 -7.77 -0.24
C ARG A 98 -13.97 -7.68 0.15
N PRO A 99 -14.90 -7.81 -0.81
CA PRO A 99 -16.33 -7.84 -0.52
C PRO A 99 -16.72 -9.17 0.14
N ASN A 100 -17.82 -9.15 0.90
CA ASN A 100 -18.53 -10.36 1.35
C ASN A 100 -17.70 -11.39 2.13
N THR A 101 -16.69 -10.95 2.88
CA THR A 101 -15.92 -11.82 3.78
C THR A 101 -16.38 -11.71 5.24
N SER A 102 -16.45 -12.84 5.95
CA SER A 102 -16.60 -12.87 7.40
C SER A 102 -15.27 -12.91 8.15
N GLU A 103 -14.15 -13.11 7.44
CA GLU A 103 -12.82 -13.11 8.05
C GLU A 103 -12.36 -11.68 8.30
N SER A 104 -11.91 -11.40 9.52
CA SER A 104 -11.34 -10.11 9.89
C SER A 104 -9.91 -9.91 9.38
N ILE A 105 -9.18 -11.01 9.13
CA ILE A 105 -7.77 -10.98 8.72
C ILE A 105 -7.64 -11.55 7.32
N GLN A 106 -7.01 -10.77 6.43
CA GLN A 106 -6.67 -11.22 5.09
C GLN A 106 -5.40 -12.06 5.13
N LYS A 107 -5.49 -13.32 4.67
CA LYS A 107 -4.31 -14.13 4.38
C LYS A 107 -3.66 -13.64 3.10
N LEU A 108 -2.33 -13.55 3.08
CA LEU A 108 -1.62 -13.24 1.85
C LEU A 108 -1.76 -14.43 0.88
N PRO A 109 -1.97 -14.17 -0.42
CA PRO A 109 -2.20 -15.22 -1.41
C PRO A 109 -0.94 -16.04 -1.76
N TYR A 110 0.26 -15.51 -1.48
CA TYR A 110 1.53 -16.17 -1.74
C TYR A 110 2.64 -15.62 -0.84
N ASP A 111 3.64 -16.45 -0.57
CA ASP A 111 4.72 -16.17 0.39
C ASP A 111 5.71 -15.11 -0.10
N ASP A 112 5.88 -14.98 -1.42
CA ASP A 112 6.78 -13.99 -2.03
C ASP A 112 6.10 -12.64 -2.32
N LEU A 113 4.90 -12.41 -1.78
CA LEU A 113 4.16 -11.18 -1.99
C LEU A 113 4.84 -9.99 -1.32
N ILE A 114 5.31 -10.18 -0.08
CA ILE A 114 6.12 -9.18 0.61
C ILE A 114 7.55 -9.36 0.13
N CYS A 115 8.11 -8.36 -0.54
CA CYS A 115 9.44 -8.45 -1.15
C CYS A 115 10.50 -7.62 -0.43
N SER A 116 10.12 -6.65 0.39
CA SER A 116 11.05 -5.92 1.26
C SER A 116 10.34 -5.21 2.40
N VAL A 117 11.10 -4.83 3.41
CA VAL A 117 10.69 -3.92 4.50
C VAL A 117 11.61 -2.71 4.48
N ILE A 118 11.03 -1.51 4.64
CA ILE A 118 11.79 -0.26 4.64
C ILE A 118 11.53 0.48 5.95
N GLY A 119 12.56 0.69 6.76
CA GLY A 119 12.49 1.49 7.99
C GLY A 119 12.52 3.00 7.70
N GLY A 120 11.79 3.76 8.53
CA GLY A 120 11.72 5.21 8.45
C GLY A 120 12.98 5.94 8.95
N LEU A 121 13.08 7.24 8.63
CA LEU A 121 14.22 8.09 9.03
C LEU A 121 14.43 8.12 10.56
N LYS A 122 13.32 8.15 11.31
CA LYS A 122 13.29 8.34 12.76
C LYS A 122 12.96 7.04 13.51
N ILE A 123 13.05 5.89 12.85
CA ILE A 123 12.84 4.61 13.52
C ILE A 123 13.78 4.48 14.72
N SER A 124 13.25 3.96 15.82
CA SER A 124 14.04 3.76 17.04
C SER A 124 15.04 2.61 16.83
N VAL A 125 16.20 2.68 17.47
CA VAL A 125 17.20 1.59 17.42
C VAL A 125 16.60 0.27 17.91
N ALA A 126 15.70 0.32 18.89
CA ALA A 126 15.06 -0.88 19.42
C ALA A 126 14.10 -1.52 18.41
N ASP A 127 13.31 -0.71 17.68
CA ASP A 127 12.34 -1.24 16.71
C ASP A 127 13.01 -1.60 15.39
N GLU A 128 14.04 -0.87 14.98
CA GLU A 128 14.89 -1.24 13.84
C GLU A 128 15.51 -2.62 14.03
N LYS A 129 16.14 -2.88 15.19
CA LYS A 129 16.70 -4.20 15.50
C LYS A 129 15.64 -5.32 15.47
N LYS A 130 14.44 -5.05 16.00
CA LYS A 130 13.34 -6.03 15.95
C LYS A 130 12.94 -6.32 14.50
N LEU A 131 12.84 -5.28 13.66
CA LEU A 131 12.52 -5.46 12.25
C LEU A 131 13.61 -6.24 11.53
N GLU A 132 14.89 -5.91 11.74
CA GLU A 132 16.02 -6.64 11.16
C GLU A 132 15.95 -8.13 11.51
N MET A 133 15.72 -8.46 12.79
CA MET A 133 15.59 -9.86 13.24
C MET A 133 14.42 -10.59 12.56
N ILE A 134 13.25 -9.96 12.44
CA ILE A 134 12.09 -10.55 11.77
C ILE A 134 12.37 -10.75 10.28
N CYS A 135 12.94 -9.72 9.64
CA CYS A 135 13.27 -9.74 8.23
C CYS A 135 14.29 -10.83 7.91
N GLU A 136 15.31 -11.01 8.75
CA GLU A 136 16.28 -12.10 8.62
C GLU A 136 15.62 -13.48 8.76
N ALA A 137 14.79 -13.67 9.78
CA ALA A 137 14.10 -14.95 10.03
C ALA A 137 13.17 -15.34 8.86
N GLU A 138 12.49 -14.38 8.25
CA GLU A 138 11.57 -14.58 7.13
C GLU A 138 12.27 -14.48 5.76
N SER A 139 13.59 -14.28 5.72
CA SER A 139 14.37 -14.06 4.49
C SER A 139 13.86 -12.88 3.63
N ILE A 140 13.36 -11.83 4.27
CA ILE A 140 12.87 -10.59 3.63
C ILE A 140 13.99 -9.54 3.70
N PRO A 141 14.37 -8.90 2.58
CA PRO A 141 15.32 -7.79 2.60
C PRO A 141 14.82 -6.61 3.43
N TYR A 142 15.67 -6.12 4.34
CA TYR A 142 15.46 -4.89 5.08
C TYR A 142 16.28 -3.74 4.46
N TYR A 143 15.66 -2.58 4.34
CA TYR A 143 16.29 -1.34 3.94
C TYR A 143 15.94 -0.21 4.90
N ARG A 144 16.67 0.89 4.80
CA ARG A 144 16.37 2.12 5.53
C ARG A 144 16.29 3.30 4.57
N VAL A 145 15.25 4.10 4.73
CA VAL A 145 15.16 5.36 3.99
C VAL A 145 16.20 6.35 4.50
N GLN A 146 16.76 7.14 3.59
CA GLN A 146 17.69 8.23 3.88
C GLN A 146 17.23 9.52 3.21
N ARG A 147 17.64 10.65 3.80
CA ARG A 147 17.39 11.96 3.22
C ARG A 147 18.54 12.30 2.28
N ILE A 148 18.22 12.76 1.08
CA ILE A 148 19.23 13.29 0.16
C ILE A 148 19.65 14.68 0.66
N SER A 149 20.96 14.86 0.85
CA SER A 149 21.54 16.06 1.44
C SER A 149 21.03 17.34 0.77
N ASN A 150 20.73 18.38 1.57
CA ASN A 150 20.22 19.67 1.12
C ASN A 150 18.92 19.65 0.28
N THR A 151 18.12 18.58 0.37
CA THR A 151 16.81 18.51 -0.29
C THR A 151 15.70 18.02 0.66
N TYR A 152 14.45 18.04 0.20
CA TYR A 152 13.33 17.35 0.86
C TYR A 152 13.09 15.93 0.31
N LYS A 153 13.99 15.44 -0.56
CA LYS A 153 13.83 14.14 -1.21
C LYS A 153 14.41 13.02 -0.36
N LEU A 154 13.83 11.84 -0.55
CA LEU A 154 14.26 10.59 0.07
C LEU A 154 14.95 9.70 -0.96
N THR A 155 15.83 8.83 -0.48
CA THR A 155 16.43 7.71 -1.22
C THR A 155 16.38 6.47 -0.34
N VAL A 156 16.42 5.28 -0.92
CA VAL A 156 16.59 4.03 -0.17
C VAL A 156 17.83 3.34 -0.71
N PRO A 157 19.00 3.53 -0.07
CA PRO A 157 20.24 2.97 -0.56
C PRO A 157 20.18 1.45 -0.68
N ASN A 158 20.84 0.92 -1.71
CA ASN A 158 20.88 -0.50 -2.08
C ASN A 158 19.56 -1.10 -2.58
N HIS A 159 18.46 -0.35 -2.60
CA HIS A 159 17.21 -0.80 -3.20
C HIS A 159 17.26 -0.66 -4.74
N HIS A 160 16.97 -1.73 -5.48
CA HIS A 160 17.08 -1.79 -6.95
C HIS A 160 16.29 -0.69 -7.68
N GLN A 161 15.15 -0.27 -7.13
CA GLN A 161 14.31 0.78 -7.73
C GLN A 161 14.47 2.16 -7.09
N LEU A 162 14.80 2.22 -5.80
CA LEU A 162 14.63 3.40 -4.95
C LEU A 162 15.96 4.02 -4.52
N ASP A 163 17.08 3.39 -4.84
CA ASP A 163 18.40 3.98 -4.74
C ASP A 163 18.59 4.96 -5.91
N VAL A 164 18.29 6.23 -5.67
CA VAL A 164 18.37 7.28 -6.68
C VAL A 164 19.78 7.87 -6.81
N GLU A 165 20.68 7.56 -5.88
CA GLU A 165 22.07 8.04 -5.89
C GLU A 165 22.95 7.11 -6.74
N LYS A 166 22.64 5.81 -6.84
CA LYS A 166 23.30 4.88 -7.79
C LYS A 166 22.96 5.11 -9.26
N LYS A 167 21.90 5.87 -9.56
CA LYS A 167 21.41 6.11 -10.92
C LYS A 167 22.00 7.37 -11.57
N ASN A 168 22.84 8.12 -10.84
CA ASN A 168 23.60 9.28 -11.32
C ASN A 168 25.09 8.94 -11.34
#